data_AF-A0A0E0EWZ8-F1
#
_entry.id   AF-A0A0E0EWZ8-F1
#
_cell.length_a   1.000
_cell.length_b   1.000
_cell.length_c   1.000
_cell.angle_alpha   90.00
_cell.angle_beta   90.00
_cell.angle_gamma   90.00
#
_symmetry.space_group_name_H-M   'P 1'
#
loop_
_entity.id
_entity.type
_entity.pdbx_description
1 polymer ?
#
loop_
_entity_poly.entity_id
_entity_poly.type
_entity_poly.pdbx_seq_one_letter_code
_entity_poly.pdbx_strand_id
1 'polypeptide(L)'
;MGQWYKMGLAAHLSAKKSALERLDGYRLRLRKAENDLRHKEDERRVVADTLRRVNAENKSLTGENKSLRADLEAANKRGAERDRQLAAARERIESLETRLVSAEAAASALRPACYTLRLALNDLGAHAEHAPGSDRTAFDFSEWTQEAAGSIVEVAGAYGDCCARVLAGFILSLLHTHGCEHVRDFPQHVAGEWPSNSQFSGAALKAF
;
A
#
# COMPACT_ATOMS: atom_id res chain seq x y z
N MET A 1 30.57 -98.81 -69.85
CA MET A 1 30.70 -97.35 -69.62
C MET A 1 29.37 -96.61 -69.36
N GLY A 2 28.20 -97.05 -69.85
CA GLY A 2 26.96 -96.25 -69.77
C GLY A 2 26.31 -96.07 -68.39
N GLN A 3 26.53 -96.96 -67.42
CA GLN A 3 25.85 -96.91 -66.11
C GLN A 3 26.47 -95.87 -65.15
N TRP A 4 27.80 -95.76 -65.11
CA TRP A 4 28.53 -94.77 -64.31
C TRP A 4 28.23 -93.34 -64.75
N TYR A 5 28.12 -93.11 -66.06
CA TYR A 5 27.76 -91.81 -66.62
C TYR A 5 26.35 -91.36 -66.18
N LYS A 6 25.36 -92.26 -66.21
CA LYS A 6 23.98 -91.97 -65.76
C LYS A 6 23.93 -91.64 -64.26
N MET A 7 24.69 -92.36 -63.45
CA MET A 7 24.77 -92.14 -62.00
C MET A 7 25.42 -90.80 -61.66
N GLY A 8 26.52 -90.45 -62.36
CA GLY A 8 27.18 -89.16 -62.21
C GLY A 8 26.27 -87.99 -62.61
N LEU A 9 25.52 -88.12 -63.71
CA LEU A 9 24.58 -87.08 -64.16
C LEU A 9 23.44 -86.89 -63.16
N ALA A 10 22.86 -87.97 -62.63
CA ALA A 10 21.80 -87.90 -61.63
C ALA A 10 22.29 -87.23 -60.33
N ALA A 11 23.49 -87.59 -59.86
CA ALA A 11 24.10 -86.96 -58.69
C ALA A 11 24.35 -85.45 -58.91
N HIS A 12 24.86 -85.07 -60.08
CA HIS A 12 25.07 -83.66 -60.43
C HIS A 12 23.75 -82.86 -60.47
N LEU A 13 22.70 -83.41 -61.08
CA LEU A 13 21.38 -82.77 -61.11
C LEU A 13 20.77 -82.64 -59.71
N SER A 14 20.91 -83.67 -58.87
CA SER A 14 20.47 -83.62 -57.47
C SER A 14 21.22 -82.54 -56.68
N ALA A 15 22.54 -82.46 -56.83
CA ALA A 15 23.36 -81.43 -56.20
C ALA A 15 22.96 -80.01 -56.67
N LYS A 16 22.72 -79.82 -57.98
CA LYS A 16 22.24 -78.55 -58.53
C LYS A 16 20.88 -78.16 -57.96
N LYS A 17 19.94 -79.10 -57.87
CA LYS A 17 18.60 -78.85 -57.29
C LYS A 17 18.71 -78.44 -55.83
N SER A 18 19.48 -79.18 -55.03
CA SER A 18 19.72 -78.85 -53.62
C SER A 18 20.39 -77.47 -53.46
N ALA A 19 21.34 -77.14 -54.32
CA ALA A 19 21.99 -75.83 -54.31
C ALA A 19 21.00 -74.69 -54.62
N LEU A 20 20.07 -74.88 -55.56
CA LEU A 20 19.03 -73.91 -55.87
C LEU A 20 18.04 -73.73 -54.70
N GLU A 21 17.58 -74.81 -54.09
CA GLU A 21 16.69 -74.75 -52.91
C GLU A 21 17.36 -74.00 -51.74
N ARG A 22 18.65 -74.24 -51.51
CA ARG A 22 19.44 -73.49 -50.52
C ARG A 22 19.53 -72.01 -50.87
N LEU A 23 19.80 -71.68 -52.14
CA LEU A 23 19.88 -70.29 -52.62
C LEU A 23 18.55 -69.56 -52.42
N ASP A 24 17.43 -70.21 -52.73
CA ASP A 24 16.10 -69.63 -52.52
C ASP A 24 15.79 -69.43 -51.03
N GLY A 25 16.21 -70.36 -50.18
CA GLY A 25 16.17 -70.19 -48.72
C GLY A 25 16.99 -68.99 -48.22
N TYR A 26 18.20 -68.77 -48.79
CA TYR A 26 19.00 -67.58 -48.47
C TYR A 26 18.34 -66.29 -48.96
N ARG A 27 17.79 -66.27 -50.18
CA ARG A 27 17.07 -65.11 -50.73
C ARG A 27 15.86 -64.72 -49.89
N LEU A 28 15.12 -65.70 -49.38
CA LEU A 28 13.96 -65.45 -48.51
C LEU A 28 14.40 -64.85 -47.17
N ARG A 29 15.42 -65.43 -46.53
CA ARG A 29 15.97 -64.91 -45.27
C ARG A 29 16.55 -63.50 -45.45
N LEU A 30 17.22 -63.24 -46.56
CA LEU A 30 17.75 -61.92 -46.88
C LEU A 30 16.63 -60.88 -47.01
N ARG A 31 15.58 -61.18 -47.78
CA ARG A 31 14.40 -60.30 -47.89
C ARG A 31 13.73 -60.02 -46.56
N LYS A 32 13.62 -61.05 -45.69
CA LYS A 32 13.08 -60.87 -44.34
C LYS A 32 13.95 -59.91 -43.51
N ALA A 33 15.26 -60.13 -43.49
CA ALA A 33 16.20 -59.29 -42.75
C ALA A 33 16.21 -57.83 -43.27
N GLU A 34 16.12 -57.63 -44.59
CA GLU A 34 16.00 -56.29 -45.19
C GLU A 34 14.72 -55.57 -44.74
N ASN A 35 13.58 -56.27 -44.71
CA ASN A 35 12.33 -55.69 -44.23
C ASN A 35 12.38 -55.36 -42.73
N ASP A 36 12.95 -56.26 -41.91
CA ASP A 36 13.15 -56.04 -40.48
C ASP A 36 14.06 -54.82 -40.24
N LEU A 37 15.12 -54.66 -41.02
CA LEU A 37 16.00 -53.47 -40.97
C LEU A 37 15.27 -52.20 -41.37
N ARG A 38 14.45 -52.22 -42.43
CA ARG A 38 13.63 -51.06 -42.83
C ARG A 38 12.67 -50.66 -41.72
N HIS A 39 11.98 -51.62 -41.11
CA HIS A 39 11.07 -51.37 -40.00
C HIS A 39 11.81 -50.75 -38.80
N LYS A 40 12.98 -51.30 -38.43
CA LYS A 40 13.81 -50.74 -37.35
C LYS A 40 14.32 -49.33 -37.67
N GLU A 41 14.63 -49.05 -38.94
CA GLU A 41 15.02 -47.71 -39.37
C GLU A 41 13.86 -46.70 -39.23
N ASP A 42 12.64 -47.10 -39.57
CA ASP A 42 11.45 -46.25 -39.41
C ASP A 42 11.13 -46.00 -37.93
N GLU A 43 11.24 -47.02 -37.07
CA GLU A 43 11.12 -46.84 -35.62
C GLU A 43 12.16 -45.85 -35.09
N ARG A 44 13.43 -45.96 -35.51
CA ARG A 44 14.50 -45.02 -35.12
C ARG A 44 14.19 -43.59 -35.56
N ARG A 45 13.61 -43.40 -36.75
CA ARG A 45 13.18 -42.07 -37.22
C ARG A 45 12.10 -41.48 -36.33
N VAL A 46 11.06 -42.26 -36.00
CA VAL A 46 9.98 -41.81 -35.10
C VAL A 46 10.51 -41.45 -33.71
N VAL A 47 11.43 -42.24 -33.16
CA VAL A 47 12.08 -41.93 -31.88
C VAL A 47 12.89 -40.65 -31.98
N ALA A 48 13.67 -40.46 -33.05
CA ALA A 48 14.46 -39.24 -33.25
C ALA A 48 13.59 -37.99 -33.39
N ASP A 49 12.46 -38.07 -34.11
CA ASP A 49 11.50 -36.97 -34.24
C ASP A 49 10.86 -36.63 -32.89
N THR A 50 10.49 -37.64 -32.11
CA THR A 50 9.89 -37.47 -30.78
C THR A 50 10.89 -36.85 -29.81
N LEU A 51 12.14 -37.32 -29.81
CA LEU A 51 13.21 -36.76 -29.00
C LEU A 51 13.48 -35.28 -29.36
N ARG A 52 13.45 -34.94 -30.65
CA ARG A 52 13.58 -33.54 -31.11
C ARG A 52 12.44 -32.66 -30.58
N ARG A 53 11.19 -33.14 -30.62
CA ARG A 53 10.03 -32.41 -30.08
C ARG A 53 10.12 -32.21 -28.57
N VAL A 54 10.37 -33.28 -27.82
CA VAL A 54 10.52 -33.21 -26.35
C VAL A 54 11.68 -32.29 -25.95
N ASN A 55 12.79 -32.29 -26.70
CA ASN A 55 13.90 -31.39 -26.43
C ASN A 55 13.55 -29.91 -26.70
N ALA A 56 12.75 -29.63 -27.73
CA ALA A 56 12.26 -28.27 -27.98
C ALA A 56 11.30 -27.80 -26.88
N GLU A 57 10.37 -28.65 -26.46
CA GLU A 57 9.45 -28.38 -25.35
C GLU A 57 10.20 -28.16 -24.04
N ASN A 58 11.20 -28.98 -23.71
CA ASN A 58 12.03 -28.79 -22.51
C ASN A 58 12.74 -27.43 -22.51
N LYS A 59 13.23 -26.97 -23.66
CA LYS A 59 13.84 -25.64 -23.79
C LYS A 59 12.82 -24.53 -23.60
N SER A 60 11.61 -24.69 -24.15
CA SER A 60 10.49 -23.74 -23.95
C SER A 60 10.12 -23.63 -22.47
N LEU A 61 9.83 -24.78 -21.83
CA LEU A 61 9.48 -24.85 -20.41
C LEU A 61 10.58 -24.32 -19.50
N THR A 62 11.85 -24.55 -19.84
CA THR A 62 12.98 -23.95 -19.10
C THR A 62 12.97 -22.42 -19.20
N GLY A 63 12.60 -21.87 -20.35
CA GLY A 63 12.41 -20.43 -20.54
C GLY A 63 11.25 -19.88 -19.71
N GLU A 64 10.08 -20.52 -19.79
CA GLU A 64 8.89 -20.14 -19.02
C GLU A 64 9.16 -20.19 -17.50
N ASN A 65 9.84 -21.23 -17.01
CA ASN A 65 10.23 -21.33 -15.60
C ASN A 65 11.14 -20.19 -15.15
N LYS A 66 12.05 -19.71 -16.01
CA LYS A 66 12.90 -18.56 -15.70
C LYS A 66 12.06 -17.28 -15.62
N SER A 67 11.12 -17.08 -16.54
CA SER A 67 10.20 -15.93 -16.52
C SER A 67 9.35 -15.93 -15.25
N LEU A 68 8.70 -17.05 -14.93
CA LEU A 68 7.85 -17.18 -13.75
C LEU A 68 8.62 -16.94 -12.45
N ARG A 69 9.88 -17.37 -12.36
CA ARG A 69 10.75 -17.05 -11.21
C ARG A 69 11.00 -15.56 -11.07
N ALA A 70 11.25 -14.85 -12.17
CA ALA A 70 11.45 -13.40 -12.15
C ALA A 70 10.17 -12.66 -11.73
N ASP A 71 9.00 -13.09 -12.24
CA ASP A 71 7.71 -12.52 -11.88
C ASP A 71 7.37 -12.74 -10.40
N LEU A 72 7.67 -13.94 -9.88
CA LEU A 72 7.50 -14.27 -8.46
C LEU A 72 8.40 -13.42 -7.57
N GLU A 73 9.67 -13.21 -7.95
CA GLU A 73 10.57 -12.31 -7.23
C GLU A 73 10.06 -10.86 -7.24
N ALA A 74 9.58 -10.37 -8.38
CA ALA A 74 8.99 -9.04 -8.49
C ALA A 74 7.72 -8.89 -7.65
N ALA A 75 6.86 -9.92 -7.62
CA ALA A 75 5.67 -9.95 -6.78
C ALA A 75 6.02 -9.92 -5.29
N ASN A 76 7.04 -10.68 -4.86
CA ASN A 76 7.53 -10.67 -3.48
C ASN A 76 8.05 -9.28 -3.07
N LYS A 77 8.81 -8.60 -3.95
CA LYS A 77 9.27 -7.23 -3.70
C LYS A 77 8.10 -6.26 -3.52
N ARG A 78 7.07 -6.35 -4.37
CA ARG A 78 5.84 -5.55 -4.23
C ARG A 78 5.09 -5.88 -2.95
N GLY A 79 5.02 -7.15 -2.56
CA GLY A 79 4.42 -7.58 -1.29
C GLY A 79 5.11 -6.94 -0.09
N ALA A 80 6.43 -7.07 -0.02
CA ALA A 80 7.22 -6.47 1.06
C ALA A 80 7.08 -4.94 1.13
N GLU A 81 6.96 -4.26 -0.02
CA GLU A 81 6.70 -2.82 -0.05
C GLU A 81 5.31 -2.45 0.46
N ARG A 82 4.28 -3.22 0.09
CA ARG A 82 2.92 -3.02 0.64
C ARG A 82 2.88 -3.24 2.14
N ASP A 83 3.60 -4.23 2.65
CA ASP A 83 3.68 -4.48 4.09
C ASP A 83 4.34 -3.32 4.85
N ARG A 84 5.41 -2.73 4.28
CA ARG A 84 6.02 -1.50 4.83
C ARG A 84 5.04 -0.34 4.83
N GLN A 85 4.32 -0.13 3.73
CA GLN A 85 3.33 0.94 3.64
C GLN A 85 2.18 0.75 4.64
N LEU A 86 1.72 -0.48 4.83
CA LEU A 86 0.72 -0.81 5.84
C LEU A 86 1.21 -0.56 7.26
N ALA A 87 2.47 -0.92 7.57
CA ALA A 87 3.06 -0.65 8.87
C ALA A 87 3.16 0.87 9.15
N ALA A 88 3.65 1.64 8.18
CA ALA A 88 3.74 3.10 8.29
C ALA A 88 2.36 3.77 8.42
N ALA A 89 1.35 3.27 7.71
CA ALA A 89 -0.02 3.76 7.83
C ALA A 89 -0.62 3.49 9.21
N ARG A 90 -0.36 2.31 9.79
CA ARG A 90 -0.80 1.95 11.14
C ARG A 90 -0.19 2.86 12.20
N GLU A 91 1.12 3.08 12.14
CA GLU A 91 1.83 4.00 13.05
C GLU A 91 1.27 5.43 12.96
N ARG A 92 0.95 5.89 11.74
CA ARG A 92 0.35 7.20 11.54
C ARG A 92 -1.07 7.30 12.13
N ILE A 93 -1.87 6.24 12.02
CA ILE A 93 -3.20 6.18 12.65
C ILE A 93 -3.05 6.24 14.17
N GLU A 94 -2.18 5.42 14.76
CA GLU A 94 -1.94 5.41 16.21
C GLU A 94 -1.44 6.79 16.72
N SER A 95 -0.55 7.44 15.97
CA SER A 95 -0.12 8.82 16.26
C SER A 95 -1.27 9.84 16.17
N LEU A 96 -2.18 9.69 15.21
CA LEU A 96 -3.35 10.58 15.10
C LEU A 96 -4.37 10.32 16.20
N GLU A 97 -4.59 9.07 16.58
CA GLU A 97 -5.47 8.69 17.70
C GLU A 97 -4.98 9.27 19.02
N THR A 98 -3.68 9.15 19.32
CA THR A 98 -3.09 9.76 20.54
C THR A 98 -3.22 11.28 20.53
N ARG A 99 -3.02 11.94 19.38
CA ARG A 99 -3.22 13.39 19.24
C ARG A 99 -4.68 13.80 19.39
N LEU A 100 -5.62 13.00 18.89
CA LEU A 100 -7.05 13.23 19.03
C LEU A 100 -7.46 13.17 20.51
N VAL A 101 -7.06 12.11 21.22
CA VAL A 101 -7.32 11.97 22.67
C VAL A 101 -6.74 13.16 23.45
N SER A 102 -5.52 13.60 23.11
CA SER A 102 -4.92 14.79 23.73
C SER A 102 -5.71 16.07 23.42
N ALA A 103 -6.19 16.25 22.20
CA ALA A 103 -6.97 17.41 21.80
C ALA A 103 -8.35 17.43 22.49
N GLU A 104 -8.99 16.27 22.61
CA GLU A 104 -10.25 16.11 23.34
C GLU A 104 -10.08 16.40 24.85
N ALA A 105 -8.99 15.92 25.45
CA ALA A 105 -8.66 16.25 26.84
C ALA A 105 -8.44 17.75 27.04
N ALA A 106 -7.71 18.42 26.13
CA ALA A 106 -7.52 19.86 26.17
C ALA A 106 -8.85 20.63 25.99
N ALA A 107 -9.68 20.23 25.03
CA ALA A 107 -11.01 20.80 24.84
C ALA A 107 -11.88 20.63 26.09
N SER A 108 -11.85 19.44 26.72
CA SER A 108 -12.58 19.18 27.95
C SER A 108 -12.10 20.04 29.12
N ALA A 109 -10.79 20.32 29.22
CA ALA A 109 -10.22 21.18 30.26
C ALA A 109 -10.67 22.65 30.12
N LEU A 110 -10.94 23.11 28.90
CA LEU A 110 -11.39 24.50 28.64
C LEU A 110 -12.91 24.69 28.75
N ARG A 111 -13.70 23.60 28.82
CA ARG A 111 -15.17 23.66 28.94
C ARG A 111 -15.66 24.58 30.08
N PRO A 112 -15.11 24.52 31.32
CA PRO A 112 -15.58 25.39 32.41
C PRO A 112 -15.31 26.88 32.15
N ALA A 113 -14.15 27.20 31.56
CA ALA A 113 -13.79 28.56 31.21
C ALA A 113 -14.75 29.13 30.15
N CYS A 114 -15.09 28.34 29.13
CA CYS A 114 -16.04 28.75 28.09
C CYS A 114 -17.48 28.88 28.59
N TYR A 115 -17.91 28.00 29.50
CA TYR A 115 -19.19 28.16 30.19
C TYR A 115 -19.25 29.48 30.95
N THR A 116 -18.17 29.82 31.66
CA THR A 116 -18.04 31.09 32.41
C THR A 116 -18.05 32.31 31.48
N LEU A 117 -17.31 32.25 30.38
CA LEU A 117 -17.27 33.30 29.37
C LEU A 117 -18.65 33.55 28.74
N ARG A 118 -19.40 32.49 28.42
CA ARG A 118 -20.77 32.61 27.92
C ARG A 118 -21.68 33.34 28.91
N LEU A 119 -21.63 32.99 30.19
CA LEU A 119 -22.45 33.65 31.21
C LEU A 119 -22.14 35.16 31.26
N ALA A 120 -20.85 35.51 31.28
CA ALA A 120 -20.43 36.91 31.26
C ALA A 120 -20.92 37.66 30.00
N LEU A 121 -20.86 37.04 28.82
CA LEU A 121 -21.36 37.63 27.57
C LEU A 121 -22.87 37.84 27.59
N ASN A 122 -23.63 36.86 28.09
CA ASN A 122 -25.09 37.00 28.25
C ASN A 122 -25.46 38.14 29.21
N ASP A 123 -24.74 38.27 30.33
CA ASP A 123 -24.95 39.37 31.29
C ASP A 123 -24.65 40.75 30.67
N LEU A 124 -23.73 40.81 29.69
CA LEU A 124 -23.40 41.99 28.89
C LEU A 124 -24.39 42.25 27.74
N GLY A 125 -25.41 41.40 27.57
CA GLY A 125 -26.41 41.52 26.51
C GLY A 125 -25.95 40.98 25.15
N ALA A 126 -24.80 40.30 25.07
CA ALA A 126 -24.35 39.64 23.86
C ALA A 126 -24.91 38.21 23.79
N HIS A 127 -25.64 37.92 22.73
CA HIS A 127 -26.26 36.62 22.51
C HIS A 127 -25.27 35.60 21.94
N ALA A 128 -24.40 35.05 22.80
CA ALA A 128 -23.60 33.86 22.48
C ALA A 128 -24.43 32.60 22.71
N GLU A 129 -25.56 32.49 22.00
CA GLU A 129 -26.39 31.29 22.04
C GLU A 129 -25.62 30.17 21.35
N HIS A 130 -25.59 28.96 21.93
CA HIS A 130 -24.91 27.74 21.43
C HIS A 130 -23.46 27.47 21.89
N ALA A 131 -23.10 27.74 23.15
CA ALA A 131 -21.90 27.12 23.73
C ALA A 131 -21.97 25.58 23.61
N PRO A 132 -20.87 24.90 23.23
CA PRO A 132 -20.86 23.46 23.07
C PRO A 132 -21.26 22.78 24.39
N GLY A 133 -22.33 21.98 24.34
CA GLY A 133 -22.73 21.12 25.46
C GLY A 133 -21.72 20.00 25.71
N SER A 134 -21.91 19.23 26.80
CA SER A 134 -21.01 18.14 27.22
C SER A 134 -20.68 17.10 26.14
N ASP A 135 -21.54 16.99 25.13
CA ASP A 135 -21.53 15.91 24.13
C ASP A 135 -20.94 16.36 22.77
N ARG A 136 -20.45 17.60 22.66
CA ARG A 136 -19.91 18.14 21.42
C ARG A 136 -18.39 17.96 21.26
N THR A 137 -17.95 17.93 20.00
CA THR A 137 -16.58 17.66 19.55
C THR A 137 -15.65 18.87 19.75
N ALA A 138 -14.33 18.65 19.70
CA ALA A 138 -13.35 19.74 19.73
C ALA A 138 -13.51 20.74 18.55
N PHE A 139 -14.07 20.28 17.42
CA PHE A 139 -14.37 21.13 16.27
C PHE A 139 -15.47 22.16 16.61
N ASP A 140 -16.57 21.71 17.23
CA ASP A 140 -17.67 22.59 17.66
C ASP A 140 -17.19 23.67 18.65
N PHE A 141 -16.19 23.33 19.45
CA PHE A 141 -15.56 24.26 20.40
C PHE A 141 -14.75 25.35 19.68
N SER A 142 -14.06 25.02 18.60
CA SER A 142 -13.30 26.00 17.80
C SER A 142 -14.22 27.00 17.10
N GLU A 143 -15.33 26.54 16.53
CA GLU A 143 -16.34 27.39 15.88
C GLU A 143 -16.98 28.35 16.87
N TRP A 144 -17.41 27.84 18.04
CA TRP A 144 -17.98 28.67 19.08
C TRP A 144 -16.98 29.69 19.65
N THR A 145 -15.71 29.32 19.83
CA THR A 145 -14.69 30.25 20.33
C THR A 145 -14.50 31.42 19.38
N GLN A 146 -14.57 31.17 18.07
CA GLN A 146 -14.49 32.21 17.04
C GLN A 146 -15.72 33.13 17.06
N GLU A 147 -16.91 32.56 17.25
CA GLU A 147 -18.16 33.34 17.40
C GLU A 147 -18.13 34.21 18.67
N ALA A 148 -17.74 33.64 19.81
CA ALA A 148 -17.59 34.37 21.07
C ALA A 148 -16.56 35.50 20.95
N ALA A 149 -15.45 35.29 20.25
CA ALA A 149 -14.47 36.34 19.95
C ALA A 149 -15.08 37.49 19.14
N GLY A 150 -15.92 37.19 18.15
CA GLY A 150 -16.68 38.19 17.39
C GLY A 150 -17.62 39.02 18.29
N SER A 151 -18.38 38.36 19.16
CA SER A 151 -19.27 39.04 20.11
C SER A 151 -18.51 39.91 21.12
N ILE A 152 -17.34 39.47 21.59
CA ILE A 152 -16.48 40.27 22.49
C ILE A 152 -16.05 41.56 21.80
N VAL A 153 -15.66 41.49 20.52
CA VAL A 153 -15.25 42.66 19.73
C VAL A 153 -16.42 43.62 19.53
N GLU A 154 -17.63 43.11 19.29
CA GLU A 154 -18.84 43.93 19.14
C GLU A 154 -19.20 44.67 20.44
N VAL A 155 -19.21 43.97 21.59
CA VAL A 155 -19.47 44.57 22.92
C VAL A 155 -18.41 45.62 23.26
N ALA A 156 -17.14 45.33 22.96
CA ALA A 156 -16.03 46.27 23.11
C ALA A 156 -16.25 47.55 22.30
N GLY A 157 -16.78 47.43 21.07
CA GLY A 157 -17.13 48.57 20.22
C GLY A 157 -18.26 49.41 20.80
N ALA A 158 -19.28 48.80 21.42
CA ALA A 158 -20.44 49.50 21.98
C ALA A 158 -20.15 50.27 23.28
N TYR A 159 -19.32 49.71 24.17
CA TYR A 159 -19.00 50.31 25.47
C TYR A 159 -17.75 51.22 25.46
N GLY A 160 -17.07 51.30 24.33
CA GLY A 160 -15.84 52.07 24.16
C GLY A 160 -14.59 51.41 24.74
N ASP A 161 -13.45 51.95 24.34
CA ASP A 161 -12.10 51.40 24.48
C ASP A 161 -11.68 51.03 25.93
N CYS A 162 -12.32 51.63 26.94
CA CYS A 162 -12.05 51.37 28.36
C CYS A 162 -12.62 50.01 28.83
N CYS A 163 -13.86 49.69 28.47
CA CYS A 163 -14.52 48.45 28.89
C CYS A 163 -13.96 47.23 28.15
N ALA A 164 -13.58 47.43 26.89
CA ALA A 164 -12.86 46.45 26.08
C ALA A 164 -11.57 45.96 26.78
N ARG A 165 -10.81 46.89 27.39
CA ARG A 165 -9.56 46.57 28.11
C ARG A 165 -9.79 45.79 29.39
N VAL A 166 -10.84 46.12 30.15
CA VAL A 166 -11.20 45.40 31.38
C VAL A 166 -11.68 43.99 31.05
N LEU A 167 -12.50 43.83 30.00
CA LEU A 167 -12.95 42.53 29.51
C LEU A 167 -11.80 41.69 28.98
N ALA A 168 -10.90 42.27 28.17
CA ALA A 168 -9.71 41.58 27.70
C ALA A 168 -8.81 41.12 28.85
N GLY A 169 -8.57 41.98 29.86
CA GLY A 169 -7.81 41.62 31.06
C GLY A 169 -8.44 40.49 31.86
N PHE A 170 -9.78 40.50 32.00
CA PHE A 170 -10.52 39.45 32.69
C PHE A 170 -10.43 38.11 31.95
N ILE A 171 -10.62 38.11 30.62
CA ILE A 171 -10.55 36.91 29.77
C ILE A 171 -9.13 36.34 29.77
N LEU A 172 -8.10 37.19 29.61
CA LEU A 172 -6.69 36.79 29.68
C LEU A 172 -6.34 36.18 31.05
N SER A 173 -6.85 36.77 32.14
CA SER A 173 -6.67 36.22 33.50
C SER A 173 -7.34 34.85 33.65
N LEU A 174 -8.56 34.70 33.13
CA LEU A 174 -9.29 33.43 33.19
C LEU A 174 -8.56 32.33 32.40
N LEU A 175 -8.07 32.63 31.19
CA LEU A 175 -7.28 31.73 30.35
C LEU A 175 -5.96 31.33 31.03
N HIS A 176 -5.27 32.29 31.64
CA HIS A 176 -4.03 32.03 32.38
C HIS A 176 -4.26 31.09 33.57
N THR A 177 -5.32 31.31 34.36
CA THR A 177 -5.63 30.48 35.53
C THR A 177 -5.96 29.03 35.17
N HIS A 178 -6.37 28.76 33.92
CA HIS A 178 -6.72 27.42 33.42
C HIS A 178 -5.62 26.78 32.56
N GLY A 179 -4.39 27.34 32.57
CA GLY A 179 -3.20 26.71 31.97
C GLY A 179 -3.01 26.96 30.47
N CYS A 180 -3.69 27.95 29.87
CA CYS A 180 -3.44 28.39 28.49
C CYS A 180 -2.18 29.27 28.39
N GLU A 181 -1.00 28.72 28.66
CA GLU A 181 0.25 29.50 28.69
C GLU A 181 0.65 30.14 27.35
N HIS A 182 0.14 29.64 26.22
CA HIS A 182 0.33 30.19 24.86
C HIS A 182 -0.28 31.60 24.69
N VAL A 183 -1.08 32.07 25.65
CA VAL A 183 -1.70 33.39 25.66
C VAL A 183 -0.77 34.47 26.25
N ARG A 184 0.36 34.08 26.86
CA ARG A 184 1.35 35.02 27.43
C ARG A 184 1.99 35.96 26.40
N ASP A 185 2.00 35.58 25.13
CA ASP A 185 2.59 36.37 24.03
C ASP A 185 1.59 37.38 23.43
N PHE A 186 0.29 37.25 23.74
CA PHE A 186 -0.77 38.10 23.22
C PHE A 186 -0.57 39.61 23.49
N PRO A 187 -0.09 40.05 24.66
CA PRO A 187 0.17 41.47 24.93
C PRO A 187 1.24 42.06 24.00
N GLN A 188 2.21 41.27 23.55
CA GLN A 188 3.28 41.73 22.65
C GLN A 188 2.77 41.94 21.22
N HIS A 189 1.80 41.14 20.78
CA HIS A 189 1.18 41.28 19.46
C HIS A 189 0.26 42.50 19.37
N VAL A 190 -0.46 42.83 20.44
CA VAL A 190 -1.36 44.00 20.50
C VAL A 190 -0.58 45.31 20.72
N ALA A 191 0.60 45.26 21.36
CA ALA A 191 1.44 46.43 21.57
C ALA A 191 2.00 47.04 20.26
N GLY A 192 2.11 46.26 19.18
CA GLY A 192 2.63 46.74 17.89
C GLY A 192 1.66 47.57 17.05
N GLU A 193 0.35 47.43 17.27
CA GLU A 193 -0.70 48.09 16.48
C GLU A 193 -1.37 49.28 17.19
N TRP A 194 -1.00 49.57 18.44
CA TRP A 194 -1.71 50.59 19.23
C TRP A 194 -1.21 52.01 18.96
N PRO A 195 -2.09 53.01 18.70
CA PRO A 195 -1.68 54.41 18.57
C PRO A 195 -1.17 54.94 19.91
N SER A 196 0.08 55.41 19.96
CA SER A 196 0.80 55.86 21.16
C SER A 196 0.22 57.11 21.86
N ASN A 197 -0.98 57.56 21.50
CA ASN A 197 -1.44 58.94 21.78
C ASN A 197 -2.41 59.09 22.96
N SER A 198 -2.54 58.11 23.86
CA SER A 198 -3.28 58.34 25.11
C SER A 198 -2.35 58.24 26.32
N GLN A 199 -2.31 59.29 27.14
CA GLN A 199 -1.45 59.44 28.33
C GLN A 199 -1.69 58.39 29.44
N PHE A 200 -2.49 57.36 29.18
CA PHE A 200 -2.84 56.29 30.13
C PHE A 200 -2.14 54.95 29.84
N SER A 201 -1.39 54.81 28.74
CA SER A 201 -0.69 53.58 28.37
C SER A 201 0.47 53.21 29.31
N GLY A 202 1.09 54.19 29.98
CA GLY A 202 2.20 53.96 30.91
C GLY A 202 1.83 53.31 32.24
N ALA A 203 0.57 53.43 32.68
CA ALA A 203 0.11 52.84 33.94
C ALA A 203 -0.40 51.39 33.77
N ALA A 204 -0.97 51.06 32.61
CA ALA A 204 -1.56 49.74 32.34
C ALA A 204 -0.50 48.62 32.19
N LEU A 205 0.68 48.92 31.66
CA LEU A 205 1.79 47.96 31.50
C LEU A 205 2.49 47.60 32.83
N LYS A 206 2.22 48.35 33.90
CA LYS A 206 2.74 48.08 35.26
C LYS A 206 1.79 47.21 36.12
N ALA A 207 0.58 46.94 35.64
CA ALA A 207 -0.44 46.18 36.37
C ALA A 207 -0.59 44.73 35.87
N PHE A 208 0.25 44.32 34.91
CA PHE A 208 0.53 42.92 34.57
C PHE A 208 1.85 42.50 35.22
#